data_AF-A0A8B6DEG0-F1
#
_entry.id   AF-A0A8B6DEG0-F1
#
_cell.length_a   1.000
_cell.length_b   1.000
_cell.length_c   1.000
_cell.angle_alpha   90.00
_cell.angle_beta   90.00
_cell.angle_gamma   90.00
#
_symmetry.space_group_name_H-M   'P 1'
#
loop_
_entity.id
_entity.type
_entity.pdbx_description
1 polymer ?
#
loop_
_entity_poly.entity_id
_entity_poly.type
_entity_poly.pdbx_seq_one_letter_code
_entity_poly.pdbx_strand_id
1 'polypeptide(L)'
;MDNTRKRNIKYVQGETPTCLLVNKAQFWKLECIHEETAYYEVELSKVKIRVDLPIQLGYMILQYAKLRMLELYYDFMDVYIDRSQFELMETDNDSIYTSFSGSCLSDVIKPSMKEKYQHGLTGFCNRQDVEADNTVHWFPIICCYMHAKYDKRTPGLFKLEFEGDEMIGLCSKSYIVSNPEESREENRVKLSCKGVNKNTIVNPLDMFRSVPQTRRSKSSINMGFRPKNNTIFTYRQEKIDWNYLYIKRADGIHTDPLDITLCTVAKEEEEEHQRREEKQLTNQFDQFMLKLAIN
;
A
#
# COMPACT_ATOMS: atom_id res chain seq x y z
N MET A 1 13.31 -16.86 -5.00
CA MET A 1 12.77 -18.21 -5.27
C MET A 1 12.73 -18.97 -3.97
N ASP A 2 11.63 -19.66 -3.68
CA ASP A 2 11.47 -20.46 -2.47
C ASP A 2 12.38 -21.70 -2.52
N ASN A 3 13.53 -21.63 -1.84
CA ASN A 3 14.49 -22.73 -1.77
C ASN A 3 13.99 -23.90 -0.89
N THR A 4 12.90 -23.71 -0.12
CA THR A 4 12.29 -24.78 0.69
C THR A 4 11.61 -25.85 -0.19
N ARG A 5 11.24 -25.50 -1.42
CA ARG A 5 10.63 -26.43 -2.40
C ARG A 5 11.61 -27.40 -3.04
N LYS A 6 12.92 -27.24 -2.84
CA LYS A 6 13.93 -28.14 -3.40
C LYS A 6 13.99 -29.41 -2.53
N ARG A 7 13.42 -30.51 -3.03
CA ARG A 7 13.38 -31.82 -2.35
C ARG A 7 14.60 -32.68 -2.66
N ASN A 8 14.89 -33.65 -1.81
CA ASN A 8 15.84 -34.73 -2.06
C ASN A 8 15.05 -35.98 -2.42
N ILE A 9 15.24 -36.49 -3.64
CA ILE A 9 14.57 -37.69 -4.12
C ILE A 9 15.48 -38.88 -3.90
N LYS A 10 14.93 -39.96 -3.33
CA LYS A 10 15.61 -41.24 -3.18
C LYS A 10 14.77 -42.34 -3.79
N TYR A 11 15.40 -43.15 -4.63
CA TYR A 11 14.81 -44.37 -5.16
C TYR A 11 15.25 -45.56 -4.32
N VAL A 12 14.31 -46.36 -3.86
CA VAL A 12 14.57 -47.46 -2.94
C VAL A 12 13.75 -48.68 -3.34
N GLN A 13 14.39 -49.84 -3.29
CA GLN A 13 13.74 -51.13 -3.51
C GLN A 13 13.46 -51.85 -2.19
N GLY A 14 12.27 -52.39 -2.05
CA GLY A 14 11.79 -53.15 -0.89
C GLY A 14 11.10 -52.28 0.16
N GLU A 15 10.14 -52.89 0.85
CA GLU A 15 9.30 -52.20 1.84
C GLU A 15 10.10 -51.77 3.09
N THR A 16 10.98 -52.64 3.59
CA THR A 16 11.77 -52.37 4.81
C THR A 16 12.62 -51.10 4.70
N PRO A 17 13.50 -50.93 3.68
CA PRO A 17 14.29 -49.71 3.56
C PRO A 17 13.43 -48.48 3.22
N THR A 18 12.29 -48.67 2.56
CA THR A 18 11.31 -47.60 2.30
C THR A 18 10.70 -47.09 3.60
N CYS A 19 10.23 -47.98 4.47
CA CYS A 19 9.69 -47.65 5.79
C CYS A 19 10.70 -46.86 6.64
N LEU A 20 12.00 -47.20 6.57
CA LEU A 20 13.06 -46.44 7.26
C LEU A 20 13.18 -44.99 6.77
N LEU A 21 12.90 -44.72 5.49
CA LEU A 21 12.90 -43.36 4.96
C LEU A 21 11.60 -42.61 5.24
N VAL A 22 10.45 -43.30 5.20
CA VAL A 22 9.13 -42.75 5.54
C VAL A 22 9.09 -42.31 7.00
N ASN A 23 9.75 -43.03 7.89
CA ASN A 23 9.83 -42.69 9.32
C ASN A 23 10.77 -41.50 9.62
N LYS A 24 11.46 -40.94 8.63
CA LYS A 24 12.27 -39.73 8.85
C LYS A 24 11.37 -38.52 9.01
N ALA A 25 11.71 -37.64 9.94
CA ALA A 25 11.02 -36.35 10.10
C ALA A 25 11.04 -35.46 8.82
N GLN A 26 11.91 -35.77 7.86
CA GLN A 26 11.99 -35.09 6.57
C GLN A 26 11.03 -35.67 5.52
N PHE A 27 10.34 -36.77 5.80
CA PHE A 27 9.48 -37.42 4.83
C PHE A 27 8.41 -36.47 4.31
N TRP A 28 8.27 -36.42 2.99
CA TRP A 28 7.31 -35.57 2.32
C TRP A 28 6.29 -36.38 1.52
N LYS A 29 6.76 -37.29 0.68
CA LYS A 29 5.92 -38.08 -0.21
C LYS A 29 6.56 -39.43 -0.51
N LEU A 30 5.72 -40.44 -0.67
CA LEU A 30 6.07 -41.77 -1.16
C LEU A 30 5.26 -42.02 -2.43
N GLU A 31 5.90 -42.57 -3.47
CA GLU A 31 5.23 -43.02 -4.68
C GLU A 31 5.77 -44.40 -5.07
N CYS A 32 4.86 -45.35 -5.31
CA CYS A 32 5.25 -46.67 -5.82
C CYS A 32 5.46 -46.55 -7.33
N ILE A 33 6.68 -46.84 -7.79
CA ILE A 33 7.03 -46.79 -9.21
C ILE A 33 6.73 -48.14 -9.87
N HIS A 34 7.02 -49.23 -9.16
CA HIS A 34 6.87 -50.58 -9.69
C HIS A 34 6.48 -51.55 -8.59
N GLU A 35 5.24 -52.04 -8.63
CA GLU A 35 4.68 -52.88 -7.58
C GLU A 35 5.36 -54.26 -7.51
N GLU A 36 5.56 -54.93 -8.65
CA GLU A 36 6.10 -56.31 -8.65
C GLU A 36 7.54 -56.40 -8.12
N THR A 37 8.34 -55.36 -8.32
CA THR A 37 9.74 -55.29 -7.86
C THR A 37 9.87 -54.50 -6.56
N ALA A 38 8.74 -54.04 -5.99
CA ALA A 38 8.64 -53.20 -4.81
C ALA A 38 9.57 -51.98 -4.87
N TYR A 39 9.49 -51.21 -5.94
CA TYR A 39 10.35 -50.03 -6.16
C TYR A 39 9.60 -48.74 -5.87
N TYR A 40 10.20 -47.86 -5.05
CA TYR A 40 9.56 -46.65 -4.54
C TYR A 40 10.41 -45.40 -4.77
N GLU A 41 9.76 -44.29 -5.06
CA GLU A 41 10.30 -42.94 -4.96
C GLU A 41 9.93 -42.35 -3.60
N VAL A 42 10.93 -41.97 -2.82
CA VAL A 42 10.74 -41.29 -1.54
C VAL A 42 11.28 -39.87 -1.66
N GLU A 43 10.39 -38.89 -1.53
CA GLU A 43 10.74 -37.49 -1.46
C GLU A 43 10.96 -37.06 0.00
N LEU A 44 12.12 -36.44 0.26
CA LEU A 44 12.50 -35.91 1.56
C LEU A 44 12.75 -34.40 1.48
N SER A 45 12.33 -33.68 2.52
CA SER A 45 12.73 -32.29 2.77
C SER A 45 14.24 -32.21 3.03
N LYS A 46 14.87 -31.10 2.63
CA LYS A 46 16.29 -30.86 2.90
C LYS A 46 16.54 -30.55 4.38
N VAL A 47 17.59 -31.14 4.94
CA VAL A 47 18.01 -30.91 6.34
C VAL A 47 18.61 -29.53 6.54
N LYS A 48 19.35 -29.04 5.54
CA LYS A 48 19.97 -27.72 5.53
C LYS A 48 19.39 -26.91 4.39
N ILE A 49 18.79 -25.78 4.71
CA ILE A 49 18.33 -24.81 3.72
C ILE A 49 19.45 -23.78 3.58
N ARG A 50 20.03 -23.68 2.39
CA ARG A 50 20.98 -22.60 2.08
C ARG A 50 20.18 -21.33 1.83
N VAL A 51 20.29 -20.38 2.74
CA VAL A 51 19.75 -19.02 2.58
C VAL A 51 20.82 -18.20 1.89
N ASP A 52 20.91 -18.32 0.57
CA ASP A 52 21.86 -17.60 -0.29
C ASP A 52 21.29 -16.29 -0.86
N LEU A 53 20.08 -15.92 -0.44
CA LEU A 53 19.48 -14.65 -0.79
C LEU A 53 19.78 -13.60 0.29
N PRO A 54 20.21 -12.39 -0.08
CA PRO A 54 20.45 -11.30 0.86
C PRO A 54 19.13 -10.69 1.32
N ILE A 55 18.38 -11.42 2.15
CA ILE A 55 17.05 -10.99 2.66
C ILE A 55 17.13 -9.64 3.39
N GLN A 56 18.27 -9.36 4.01
CA GLN A 56 18.55 -8.09 4.68
C GLN A 56 18.44 -6.90 3.72
N LEU A 57 18.87 -7.05 2.45
CA LEU A 57 18.72 -5.98 1.46
C LEU A 57 17.24 -5.72 1.16
N GLY A 58 16.45 -6.77 0.95
CA GLY A 58 15.00 -6.63 0.72
C GLY A 58 14.29 -6.00 1.91
N TYR A 59 14.68 -6.36 3.14
CA TYR A 59 14.18 -5.73 4.34
C TYR A 59 14.50 -4.24 4.38
N MET A 60 15.77 -3.86 4.18
CA MET A 60 16.20 -2.45 4.23
C MET A 60 15.51 -1.60 3.16
N ILE A 61 15.37 -2.11 1.93
CA ILE A 61 14.65 -1.41 0.85
C ILE A 61 13.22 -1.09 1.27
N LEU A 62 12.50 -2.07 1.86
CA LEU A 62 11.13 -1.86 2.32
C LEU A 62 11.04 -0.87 3.49
N GLN A 63 12.01 -0.87 4.42
CA GLN A 63 12.02 0.10 5.52
C GLN A 63 12.35 1.51 5.03
N TYR A 64 13.31 1.66 4.11
CA TYR A 64 13.63 2.96 3.54
C TYR A 64 12.49 3.52 2.69
N ALA A 65 11.77 2.68 1.95
CA ALA A 65 10.57 3.12 1.23
C ALA A 65 9.50 3.69 2.19
N LYS A 66 9.26 3.01 3.32
CA LYS A 66 8.35 3.53 4.36
C LYS A 66 8.88 4.82 4.99
N LEU A 67 10.17 4.87 5.29
CA LEU A 67 10.79 6.07 5.85
C LEU A 67 10.59 7.26 4.91
N ARG A 68 10.82 7.11 3.60
CA ARG A 68 10.56 8.18 2.62
C ARG A 68 9.11 8.66 2.64
N MET A 69 8.14 7.76 2.76
CA MET A 69 6.72 8.15 2.90
C MET A 69 6.46 8.94 4.19
N LEU A 70 7.08 8.54 5.30
CA LEU A 70 6.97 9.24 6.58
C LEU A 70 7.67 10.60 6.55
N GLU A 71 8.82 10.72 5.88
CA GLU A 71 9.52 12.00 5.69
C GLU A 71 8.65 12.98 4.88
N LEU A 72 7.94 12.54 3.84
CA LEU A 72 6.97 13.43 3.18
C LEU A 72 5.87 13.89 4.13
N TYR A 73 5.38 13.01 4.99
CA TYR A 73 4.31 13.39 5.92
C TYR A 73 4.82 14.37 7.00
N TYR A 74 5.88 14.01 7.71
CA TYR A 74 6.36 14.76 8.87
C TYR A 74 7.31 15.91 8.50
N ASP A 75 8.23 15.71 7.55
CA ASP A 75 9.25 16.73 7.22
C ASP A 75 8.77 17.68 6.10
N PHE A 76 7.77 17.27 5.31
CA PHE A 76 7.12 18.14 4.33
C PHE A 76 5.71 18.58 4.72
N MET A 77 4.73 17.68 4.88
CA MET A 77 3.33 18.12 5.09
C MET A 77 3.18 18.90 6.40
N ASP A 78 3.61 18.36 7.54
CA ASP A 78 3.50 19.06 8.84
C ASP A 78 4.30 20.37 8.89
N VAL A 79 5.44 20.42 8.20
CA VAL A 79 6.30 21.61 8.17
C VAL A 79 5.71 22.68 7.25
N TYR A 80 5.33 22.34 6.01
CA TYR A 80 4.94 23.29 4.96
C TYR A 80 3.46 23.67 4.99
N ILE A 81 2.61 22.81 5.55
CA ILE A 81 1.15 22.95 5.52
C ILE A 81 0.65 23.04 6.97
N ASP A 82 -0.37 23.84 7.21
CA ASP A 82 -1.00 23.86 8.53
C ASP A 82 -1.82 22.57 8.72
N ARG A 83 -1.76 21.94 9.90
CA ARG A 83 -2.42 20.65 10.15
C ARG A 83 -3.93 20.71 9.90
N SER A 84 -4.56 21.88 10.06
CA SER A 84 -5.99 22.09 9.76
C SER A 84 -6.33 22.08 8.27
N GLN A 85 -5.32 22.16 7.40
CA GLN A 85 -5.49 22.32 5.95
C GLN A 85 -5.27 21.01 5.17
N PHE A 86 -4.97 19.89 5.85
CA PHE A 86 -4.82 18.61 5.17
C PHE A 86 -5.21 17.39 6.01
N GLU A 87 -5.73 16.35 5.36
CA GLU A 87 -6.05 15.08 6.01
C GLU A 87 -5.54 13.88 5.20
N LEU A 88 -4.98 12.90 5.91
CA LEU A 88 -4.47 11.66 5.30
C LEU A 88 -5.61 10.68 5.05
N MET A 89 -5.87 10.33 3.79
CA MET A 89 -7.01 9.50 3.42
C MET A 89 -6.65 8.03 3.25
N GLU A 90 -5.51 7.75 2.61
CA GLU A 90 -5.02 6.38 2.36
C GLU A 90 -3.51 6.43 2.07
N THR A 91 -2.81 5.35 2.44
CA THR A 91 -1.46 5.06 1.93
C THR A 91 -1.45 3.67 1.34
N ASP A 92 -0.78 3.50 0.19
CA ASP A 92 -0.50 2.18 -0.38
C ASP A 92 0.93 2.10 -0.89
N ASN A 93 1.77 1.37 -0.15
CA ASN A 93 3.17 1.02 -0.41
C ASN A 93 4.09 2.22 -0.69
N ASP A 94 3.95 2.84 -1.86
CA ASP A 94 4.74 3.92 -2.44
C ASP A 94 3.90 5.14 -2.83
N SER A 95 2.64 5.19 -2.38
CA SER A 95 1.72 6.28 -2.66
C SER A 95 0.96 6.77 -1.44
N ILE A 96 0.67 8.07 -1.44
CA ILE A 96 -0.10 8.77 -0.40
C ILE A 96 -1.25 9.51 -1.07
N TYR A 97 -2.41 9.46 -0.43
CA TYR A 97 -3.60 10.18 -0.81
C TYR A 97 -3.96 11.15 0.30
N THR A 98 -3.98 12.43 -0.03
CA THR A 98 -4.14 13.49 0.95
C THR A 98 -5.14 14.50 0.43
N SER A 99 -6.04 14.89 1.33
CA SER A 99 -6.99 15.95 1.07
C SER A 99 -6.42 17.28 1.49
N PHE A 100 -6.76 18.32 0.75
CA PHE A 100 -6.38 19.69 1.05
C PHE A 100 -7.62 20.58 1.06
N SER A 101 -7.59 21.62 1.88
CA SER A 101 -8.64 22.66 1.92
C SER A 101 -8.56 23.63 0.74
N GLY A 102 -7.40 23.75 0.08
CA GLY A 102 -7.19 24.58 -1.10
C GLY A 102 -7.45 23.83 -2.41
N SER A 103 -7.64 24.57 -3.51
CA SER A 103 -7.88 23.96 -4.83
C SER A 103 -6.62 23.35 -5.44
N CYS A 104 -5.44 23.65 -4.91
CA CYS A 104 -4.21 22.94 -5.21
C CYS A 104 -3.22 22.99 -4.04
N LEU A 105 -2.17 22.16 -4.09
CA LEU A 105 -1.16 22.07 -3.03
C LEU A 105 -0.51 23.42 -2.71
N SER A 106 -0.27 24.29 -3.70
CA SER A 106 0.37 25.59 -3.46
C SER A 106 -0.48 26.56 -2.63
N ASP A 107 -1.80 26.38 -2.60
CA ASP A 107 -2.71 27.28 -1.89
C ASP A 107 -2.65 27.08 -0.38
N VAL A 108 -2.35 25.85 0.05
CA VAL A 108 -2.27 25.49 1.48
C VAL A 108 -0.86 25.61 2.07
N ILE A 109 0.15 25.97 1.25
CA ILE A 109 1.50 26.22 1.75
C ILE A 109 1.53 27.46 2.64
N LYS A 110 2.03 27.29 3.88
CA LYS A 110 2.23 28.36 4.86
C LYS A 110 3.00 29.52 4.24
N PRO A 111 2.62 30.79 4.48
CA PRO A 111 3.33 31.94 3.94
C PRO A 111 4.84 31.94 4.20
N SER A 112 5.28 31.53 5.40
CA SER A 112 6.69 31.43 5.78
C SER A 112 7.48 30.36 5.01
N MET A 113 6.79 29.38 4.42
CA MET A 113 7.40 28.25 3.71
C MET A 113 7.32 28.39 2.18
N LYS A 114 6.60 29.39 1.66
CA LYS A 114 6.38 29.59 0.22
C LYS A 114 7.69 29.75 -0.56
N GLU A 115 8.63 30.54 -0.05
CA GLU A 115 9.93 30.73 -0.71
C GLU A 115 10.71 29.41 -0.81
N LYS A 116 10.78 28.65 0.27
CA LYS A 116 11.46 27.34 0.30
C LYS A 116 10.77 26.33 -0.63
N TYR A 117 9.44 26.32 -0.66
CA TYR A 117 8.65 25.49 -1.58
C TYR A 117 8.94 25.86 -3.04
N GLN A 118 8.88 27.15 -3.38
CA GLN A 118 9.19 27.62 -4.74
C GLN A 118 10.63 27.32 -5.14
N HIS A 119 11.58 27.47 -4.22
CA HIS A 119 12.98 27.11 -4.46
C HIS A 119 13.14 25.62 -4.82
N GLY A 120 12.40 24.72 -4.15
CA GLY A 120 12.38 23.29 -4.50
C GLY A 120 11.87 22.98 -5.91
N LEU A 121 10.98 23.83 -6.44
CA LEU A 121 10.37 23.67 -7.77
C LEU A 121 11.16 24.33 -8.90
N THR A 122 11.84 25.46 -8.63
CA THR A 122 12.47 26.26 -9.70
C THR A 122 13.90 26.72 -9.42
N GLY A 123 14.40 26.51 -8.20
CA GLY A 123 15.69 27.03 -7.73
C GLY A 123 16.94 26.35 -8.30
N PHE A 124 16.77 25.29 -9.09
CA PHE A 124 17.87 24.43 -9.54
C PHE A 124 18.16 24.46 -11.04
N CYS A 125 17.70 25.49 -11.76
CA CYS A 125 17.86 25.58 -13.22
C CYS A 125 19.32 25.42 -13.70
N ASN A 126 20.30 25.78 -12.87
CA ASN A 126 21.73 25.69 -13.19
C ASN A 126 22.38 24.34 -12.82
N ARG A 127 21.62 23.36 -12.28
CA ARG A 127 22.13 22.04 -11.89
C ARG A 127 21.40 20.94 -12.66
N GLN A 128 22.12 19.96 -13.19
CA GLN A 128 21.52 18.84 -13.93
C GLN A 128 21.20 17.63 -13.04
N ASP A 129 21.96 17.43 -11.97
CA ASP A 129 21.84 16.26 -11.10
C ASP A 129 21.43 16.67 -9.69
N VAL A 130 20.15 16.98 -9.50
CA VAL A 130 19.59 17.22 -8.17
C VAL A 130 18.98 15.92 -7.67
N GLU A 131 19.53 15.39 -6.59
CA GLU A 131 18.97 14.22 -5.92
C GLU A 131 17.77 14.61 -5.05
N ALA A 132 16.77 13.74 -5.00
CA ALA A 132 15.67 13.86 -4.07
C ALA A 132 16.20 13.89 -2.63
N ASP A 133 15.70 14.82 -1.82
CA ASP A 133 16.11 14.96 -0.42
C ASP A 133 14.89 15.06 0.49
N ASN A 134 15.13 15.26 1.79
CA ASN A 134 14.09 15.52 2.79
C ASN A 134 14.10 16.97 3.28
N THR A 135 14.60 17.92 2.48
CA THR A 135 14.71 19.31 2.91
C THR A 135 14.03 20.28 1.97
N VAL A 136 14.23 20.13 0.66
CA VAL A 136 13.86 21.10 -0.36
C VAL A 136 13.36 20.40 -1.62
N HIS A 137 14.05 19.37 -2.11
CA HIS A 137 13.75 18.73 -3.39
C HIS A 137 12.85 17.50 -3.22
N TRP A 138 11.58 17.79 -2.92
CA TRP A 138 10.52 16.80 -2.70
C TRP A 138 9.79 16.38 -3.97
N PHE A 139 9.63 17.33 -4.90
CA PHE A 139 8.82 17.21 -6.11
C PHE A 139 9.67 17.50 -7.37
N PRO A 140 9.20 17.06 -8.56
CA PRO A 140 9.83 17.42 -9.82
C PRO A 140 10.03 18.93 -9.99
N ILE A 141 11.23 19.31 -10.42
CA ILE A 141 11.56 20.66 -10.84
C ILE A 141 10.79 20.99 -12.12
N ILE A 142 10.22 22.19 -12.15
CA ILE A 142 9.37 22.68 -13.24
C ILE A 142 9.93 23.93 -13.94
N CYS A 143 11.18 24.33 -13.67
CA CYS A 143 11.75 25.55 -14.25
C CYS A 143 11.95 25.49 -15.77
N CYS A 144 12.20 24.31 -16.34
CA CYS A 144 12.33 24.14 -17.78
C CYS A 144 11.94 22.72 -18.22
N TYR A 145 11.72 22.55 -19.53
CA TYR A 145 11.35 21.26 -20.12
C TYR A 145 12.35 20.14 -19.82
N MET A 146 13.65 20.45 -19.81
CA MET A 146 14.70 19.44 -19.57
C MET A 146 14.61 18.87 -18.15
N HIS A 147 14.51 19.72 -17.13
CA HIS A 147 14.31 19.29 -15.75
C HIS A 147 13.02 18.52 -15.55
N ALA A 148 11.89 19.06 -16.05
CA ALA A 148 10.60 18.39 -15.90
C ALA A 148 10.60 16.98 -16.53
N LYS A 149 11.31 16.80 -17.65
CA LYS A 149 11.46 15.50 -18.31
C LYS A 149 12.41 14.56 -17.55
N TYR A 150 13.49 15.09 -16.97
CA TYR A 150 14.44 14.32 -16.18
C TYR A 150 13.80 13.83 -14.88
N ASP A 151 13.18 14.74 -14.13
CA ASP A 151 12.57 14.46 -12.82
C ASP A 151 11.34 13.56 -12.89
N LYS A 152 10.74 13.42 -14.07
CA LYS A 152 9.76 12.36 -14.33
C LYS A 152 10.35 10.95 -14.08
N ARG A 153 11.68 10.79 -14.15
CA ARG A 153 12.41 9.53 -13.98
C ARG A 153 13.40 9.55 -12.82
N THR A 154 13.56 10.68 -12.12
CA THR A 154 14.42 10.78 -10.94
C THR A 154 13.79 9.99 -9.78
N PRO A 155 14.50 8.98 -9.24
CA PRO A 155 14.01 8.21 -8.10
C PRO A 155 13.88 9.06 -6.83
N GLY A 156 12.96 8.70 -5.95
CA GLY A 156 12.81 9.32 -4.63
C GLY A 156 11.98 10.62 -4.61
N LEU A 157 11.69 11.21 -5.78
CA LEU A 157 10.76 12.34 -5.91
C LEU A 157 9.31 11.88 -5.90
N PHE A 158 8.48 12.64 -5.22
CA PHE A 158 7.03 12.47 -5.19
C PHE A 158 6.39 13.11 -6.42
N LYS A 159 5.64 12.32 -7.18
CA LYS A 159 5.07 12.71 -8.46
C LYS A 159 3.54 12.68 -8.35
N LEU A 160 2.88 13.72 -8.85
CA LEU A 160 1.44 13.76 -8.95
C LEU A 160 0.95 12.68 -9.92
N GLU A 161 0.23 11.69 -9.40
CA GLU A 161 -0.31 10.59 -10.20
C GLU A 161 -1.77 10.79 -10.59
N PHE A 162 -2.56 11.37 -9.69
CA PHE A 162 -4.00 11.55 -9.85
C PHE A 162 -4.48 12.66 -8.92
N GLU A 163 -5.46 13.42 -9.36
CA GLU A 163 -6.15 14.43 -8.56
C GLU A 163 -7.66 14.27 -8.78
N GLY A 164 -8.44 14.64 -7.77
CA GLY A 164 -9.90 14.60 -7.86
C GLY A 164 -10.52 15.43 -6.75
N ASP A 165 -11.83 15.57 -6.77
CA ASP A 165 -12.55 16.43 -5.82
C ASP A 165 -13.18 15.61 -4.69
N GLU A 166 -13.37 14.31 -4.90
CA GLU A 166 -13.92 13.41 -3.89
C GLU A 166 -13.11 12.11 -3.81
N MET A 167 -12.82 11.66 -2.60
CA MET A 167 -12.26 10.33 -2.34
C MET A 167 -13.07 9.60 -1.27
N ILE A 168 -13.42 8.34 -1.56
CA ILE A 168 -14.12 7.45 -0.63
C ILE A 168 -13.26 6.19 -0.45
N GLY A 169 -12.67 6.05 0.74
CA GLY A 169 -11.92 4.86 1.14
C GLY A 169 -12.70 4.02 2.15
N LEU A 170 -13.03 2.78 1.78
CA LEU A 170 -13.76 1.86 2.67
C LEU A 170 -12.82 1.00 3.52
N CYS A 171 -11.80 0.43 2.88
CA CYS A 171 -10.74 -0.32 3.55
C CYS A 171 -9.47 -0.30 2.69
N SER A 172 -8.38 -0.86 3.21
CA SER A 172 -7.10 -0.88 2.50
C SER A 172 -7.25 -1.44 1.08
N LYS A 173 -6.79 -0.67 0.08
CA LYS A 173 -6.86 -1.02 -1.35
C LYS A 173 -8.29 -1.15 -1.91
N SER A 174 -9.26 -0.54 -1.24
CA SER A 174 -10.66 -0.42 -1.67
C SER A 174 -11.11 1.03 -1.52
N TYR A 175 -10.85 1.81 -2.56
CA TYR A 175 -11.14 3.23 -2.61
C TYR A 175 -11.49 3.69 -4.02
N ILE A 176 -12.19 4.81 -4.09
CA ILE A 176 -12.49 5.53 -5.33
C ILE A 176 -12.06 6.99 -5.17
N VAL A 177 -11.48 7.56 -6.22
CA VAL A 177 -11.29 9.01 -6.37
C VAL A 177 -12.01 9.45 -7.64
N SER A 178 -12.81 10.50 -7.56
CA SER A 178 -13.58 11.03 -8.69
C SER A 178 -13.36 12.53 -8.85
N ASN A 179 -13.44 12.98 -10.11
CA ASN A 179 -13.51 14.38 -10.48
C ASN A 179 -14.89 14.63 -11.11
N PRO A 180 -15.92 15.00 -10.31
CA PRO A 180 -17.31 15.09 -10.75
C PRO A 180 -17.61 16.20 -11.77
N GLU A 181 -16.69 17.14 -12.06
CA GLU A 181 -16.97 18.20 -13.04
C GLU A 181 -16.93 17.73 -14.50
N GLU A 182 -18.03 17.94 -15.22
CA GLU A 182 -18.19 17.68 -16.67
C GLU A 182 -17.32 18.60 -17.57
N SER A 183 -16.71 19.65 -17.02
CA SER A 183 -15.93 20.67 -17.74
C SER A 183 -14.53 20.20 -18.15
N ARG A 184 -14.03 19.11 -17.57
CA ARG A 184 -12.74 18.50 -17.90
C ARG A 184 -12.99 17.39 -18.93
N GLU A 185 -12.23 17.40 -20.04
CA GLU A 185 -12.43 16.54 -21.24
C GLU A 185 -12.54 15.03 -20.98
N GLU A 186 -12.24 14.54 -19.77
CA GLU A 186 -12.49 13.16 -19.37
C GLU A 186 -12.97 13.11 -17.91
N ASN A 187 -14.21 12.65 -17.69
CA ASN A 187 -14.74 12.31 -16.37
C ASN A 187 -13.95 11.11 -15.80
N ARG A 188 -12.84 11.41 -15.13
CA ARG A 188 -11.84 10.42 -14.70
C ARG A 188 -12.15 9.92 -13.30
N VAL A 189 -12.25 8.60 -13.17
CA VAL A 189 -12.40 7.91 -11.88
C VAL A 189 -11.21 6.98 -11.67
N LYS A 190 -10.56 7.09 -10.50
CA LYS A 190 -9.54 6.13 -10.05
C LYS A 190 -10.16 5.13 -9.09
N LEU A 191 -10.46 3.94 -9.60
CA LEU A 191 -11.06 2.85 -8.82
C LEU A 191 -10.03 1.78 -8.41
N SER A 192 -9.90 1.57 -7.11
CA SER A 192 -9.17 0.45 -6.51
C SER A 192 -10.15 -0.45 -5.73
N CYS A 193 -10.21 -1.73 -6.08
CA CYS A 193 -11.03 -2.74 -5.41
C CYS A 193 -10.28 -4.07 -5.43
N LYS A 194 -9.43 -4.33 -4.44
CA LYS A 194 -8.63 -5.57 -4.44
C LYS A 194 -9.50 -6.79 -4.18
N GLY A 195 -9.38 -7.78 -5.07
CA GLY A 195 -10.10 -9.06 -4.94
C GLY A 195 -11.55 -9.00 -5.41
N VAL A 196 -11.90 -7.98 -6.22
CA VAL A 196 -13.19 -7.85 -6.91
C VAL A 196 -12.94 -7.85 -8.41
N ASN A 197 -13.82 -8.49 -9.18
CA ASN A 197 -13.83 -8.33 -10.62
C ASN A 197 -14.36 -6.93 -10.99
N LYS A 198 -13.51 -6.04 -11.49
CA LYS A 198 -13.92 -4.66 -11.81
C LYS A 198 -14.96 -4.58 -12.93
N ASN A 199 -15.00 -5.56 -13.83
CA ASN A 199 -15.92 -5.57 -14.96
C ASN A 199 -17.38 -5.81 -14.55
N THR A 200 -17.62 -6.28 -13.32
CA THR A 200 -18.98 -6.51 -12.81
C THR A 200 -19.52 -5.32 -12.02
N ILE A 201 -18.71 -4.27 -11.83
CA ILE A 201 -19.08 -3.11 -11.04
C ILE A 201 -19.87 -2.13 -11.92
N VAL A 202 -21.13 -1.93 -11.58
CA VAL A 202 -22.00 -0.91 -12.18
C VAL A 202 -22.09 0.28 -11.22
N ASN A 203 -21.95 1.50 -11.74
CA ASN A 203 -22.00 2.76 -10.99
C ASN A 203 -21.13 2.75 -9.72
N PRO A 204 -19.79 2.64 -9.87
CA PRO A 204 -18.88 2.47 -8.75
C PRO A 204 -18.97 3.61 -7.73
N LEU A 205 -19.15 4.85 -8.17
CA LEU A 205 -19.21 6.01 -7.27
C LEU A 205 -20.42 5.94 -6.33
N ASP A 206 -21.62 5.72 -6.87
CA ASP A 206 -22.85 5.55 -6.07
C ASP A 206 -22.73 4.36 -5.11
N MET A 207 -22.12 3.28 -5.60
CA MET A 207 -21.87 2.10 -4.79
C MET A 207 -20.96 2.40 -3.61
N PHE A 208 -19.85 3.12 -3.81
CA PHE A 208 -18.96 3.55 -2.74
C PHE A 208 -19.59 4.56 -1.79
N ARG A 209 -20.36 5.55 -2.29
CA ARG A 209 -21.11 6.52 -1.46
C ARG A 209 -22.14 5.85 -0.56
N SER A 210 -22.85 4.85 -1.09
CA SER A 210 -23.94 4.18 -0.37
C SER A 210 -23.47 3.34 0.81
N VAL A 211 -22.26 2.77 0.79
CA VAL A 211 -21.76 1.88 1.86
C VAL A 211 -21.65 2.60 3.22
N PRO A 212 -20.94 3.73 3.35
CA PRO A 212 -20.86 4.45 4.62
C PRO A 212 -22.20 5.08 5.01
N GLN A 213 -22.99 5.55 4.04
CA GLN A 213 -24.32 6.14 4.30
C GLN A 213 -25.32 5.13 4.87
N THR A 214 -25.40 3.93 4.27
CA THR A 214 -26.34 2.89 4.68
C THR A 214 -25.80 2.01 5.80
N ARG A 215 -24.49 2.06 6.07
CA ARG A 215 -23.76 1.15 6.96
C ARG A 215 -24.03 -0.33 6.64
N ARG A 216 -24.13 -0.65 5.34
CA ARG A 216 -24.37 -2.01 4.85
C ARG A 216 -23.27 -2.42 3.91
N SER A 217 -22.70 -3.59 4.18
CA SER A 217 -21.70 -4.19 3.31
C SER A 217 -22.37 -4.72 2.04
N LYS A 218 -21.66 -4.63 0.92
CA LYS A 218 -22.09 -5.18 -0.37
C LYS A 218 -21.24 -6.38 -0.74
N SER A 219 -21.90 -7.44 -1.23
CA SER A 219 -21.24 -8.63 -1.76
C SER A 219 -21.03 -8.52 -3.26
N SER A 220 -20.02 -9.23 -3.76
CA SER A 220 -19.88 -9.53 -5.18
C SER A 220 -19.65 -11.03 -5.40
N ILE A 221 -19.76 -11.43 -6.67
CA ILE A 221 -19.56 -12.80 -7.09
C ILE A 221 -18.22 -12.86 -7.82
N ASN A 222 -17.28 -13.60 -7.24
CA ASN A 222 -16.05 -13.97 -7.92
C ASN A 222 -16.20 -15.36 -8.53
N MET A 223 -15.79 -15.48 -9.79
CA MET A 223 -15.72 -16.75 -10.49
C MET A 223 -14.28 -17.01 -10.92
N GLY A 224 -13.87 -18.27 -10.86
CA GLY A 224 -12.53 -18.66 -11.25
C GLY A 224 -12.42 -20.16 -11.44
N PHE A 225 -11.20 -20.61 -11.69
CA PHE A 225 -10.89 -22.02 -11.89
C PHE A 225 -10.10 -22.56 -10.71
N ARG A 226 -10.42 -23.79 -10.29
CA ARG A 226 -9.69 -24.50 -9.24
C ARG A 226 -9.42 -25.94 -9.68
N PRO A 227 -8.16 -26.41 -9.64
CA PRO A 227 -7.86 -27.81 -9.84
C PRO A 227 -8.29 -28.62 -8.62
N LYS A 228 -9.00 -29.73 -8.84
CA LYS A 228 -9.33 -30.74 -7.83
C LYS A 228 -9.26 -32.11 -8.48
N ASN A 229 -8.51 -33.05 -7.92
CA ASN A 229 -8.36 -34.41 -8.44
C ASN A 229 -8.01 -34.44 -9.95
N ASN A 230 -6.93 -33.75 -10.34
CA ASN A 230 -6.48 -33.62 -11.74
C ASN A 230 -7.53 -33.08 -12.74
N THR A 231 -8.63 -32.51 -12.26
CA THR A 231 -9.69 -31.93 -13.09
C THR A 231 -9.85 -30.45 -12.74
N ILE A 232 -10.10 -29.62 -13.74
CA ILE A 232 -10.35 -28.18 -13.55
C ILE A 232 -11.85 -27.96 -13.32
N PHE A 233 -12.20 -27.34 -12.19
CA PHE A 233 -13.56 -26.95 -11.88
C PHE A 233 -13.70 -25.43 -11.93
N THR A 234 -14.82 -24.95 -12.44
CA THR A 234 -15.24 -23.57 -12.23
C THR A 234 -15.85 -23.47 -10.84
N TYR A 235 -15.42 -22.48 -10.06
CA TYR A 235 -16.07 -22.14 -8.80
C TYR A 235 -16.76 -20.79 -8.91
N ARG A 236 -17.83 -20.64 -8.12
CA ARG A 236 -18.52 -19.39 -7.87
C ARG A 236 -18.45 -19.12 -6.37
N GLN A 237 -17.88 -18.00 -5.98
CA GLN A 237 -17.76 -17.59 -4.59
C GLN A 237 -18.48 -16.26 -4.42
N GLU A 238 -19.44 -16.23 -3.49
CA GLU A 238 -19.98 -14.98 -2.98
C GLU A 238 -19.06 -14.47 -1.87
N LYS A 239 -18.67 -13.20 -1.96
CA LYS A 239 -17.76 -12.57 -1.02
C LYS A 239 -18.27 -11.20 -0.65
N ILE A 240 -18.11 -10.82 0.61
CA ILE A 240 -18.32 -9.44 1.05
C ILE A 240 -17.09 -8.64 0.61
N ASP A 241 -17.29 -7.71 -0.31
CA ASP A 241 -16.20 -7.00 -0.99
C ASP A 241 -16.09 -5.53 -0.60
N TRP A 242 -17.23 -4.88 -0.35
CA TRP A 242 -17.27 -3.54 0.21
C TRP A 242 -17.83 -3.64 1.62
N ASN A 243 -16.95 -3.67 2.60
CA ASN A 243 -17.34 -3.67 4.00
C ASN A 243 -17.48 -2.23 4.50
N TYR A 244 -18.57 -1.93 5.21
CA TYR A 244 -18.69 -0.63 5.88
C TYR A 244 -17.83 -0.57 7.15
N LEU A 245 -17.57 -1.72 7.78
CA LEU A 245 -16.83 -1.79 9.02
C LEU A 245 -15.33 -1.96 8.73
N TYR A 246 -14.55 -0.95 9.07
CA TYR A 246 -13.10 -1.02 9.12
C TYR A 246 -12.64 -0.81 10.56
N ILE A 247 -12.28 -1.90 11.23
CA ILE A 247 -11.99 -1.96 12.67
C ILE A 247 -10.85 -1.04 13.16
N LYS A 248 -10.12 -0.41 12.24
CA LYS A 248 -9.09 0.59 12.57
C LYS A 248 -9.64 2.00 12.73
N ARG A 249 -10.92 2.23 12.48
CA ARG A 249 -11.60 3.52 12.63
C ARG A 249 -12.51 3.46 13.84
N ALA A 250 -12.29 4.33 14.82
CA ALA A 250 -13.05 4.32 16.07
C ALA A 250 -14.49 4.78 15.86
N ASP A 251 -14.70 5.80 15.03
CA ASP A 251 -16.01 6.36 14.66
C ASP A 251 -16.55 5.82 13.32
N GLY A 252 -15.80 4.91 12.69
CA GLY A 252 -16.10 4.33 11.37
C GLY A 252 -15.73 5.22 10.17
N ILE A 253 -15.21 6.42 10.40
CA ILE A 253 -14.91 7.42 9.37
C ILE A 253 -13.43 7.81 9.43
N HIS A 254 -12.95 8.25 10.59
CA HIS A 254 -11.60 8.74 10.83
C HIS A 254 -10.70 7.61 11.34
N THR A 255 -9.44 7.64 10.90
CA THR A 255 -8.42 6.72 11.39
C THR A 255 -7.62 7.45 12.47
N ASP A 256 -8.13 7.43 13.69
CA ASP A 256 -7.47 8.08 14.81
C ASP A 256 -6.36 7.20 15.38
N PRO A 257 -5.30 7.80 15.96
CA PRO A 257 -4.38 7.06 16.82
C PRO A 257 -5.18 6.33 17.89
N LEU A 258 -4.98 5.01 17.98
CA LEU A 258 -5.54 4.26 19.08
C LEU A 258 -4.86 4.72 20.37
N ASP A 259 -5.65 4.97 21.42
CA ASP A 259 -5.16 5.23 22.78
C ASP A 259 -4.61 3.93 23.39
N ILE A 260 -3.57 3.40 22.76
CA ILE A 260 -2.85 2.19 23.15
C ILE A 260 -1.35 2.48 23.06
N THR A 261 -0.69 2.36 24.19
CA THR A 261 0.77 2.45 24.27
C THR A 261 1.38 1.19 23.66
N LEU A 262 1.81 1.26 22.40
CA LEU A 262 2.45 0.12 21.70
C LEU A 262 3.87 -0.17 22.22
N CYS A 263 4.50 0.80 22.87
CA CYS A 263 5.78 0.67 23.58
C CYS A 263 5.73 1.50 24.85
N THR A 264 5.92 0.87 26.02
CA THR A 264 6.04 1.58 27.30
C THR A 264 7.36 2.36 27.32
N VAL A 265 7.37 3.57 26.76
CA VAL A 265 8.45 4.53 27.03
C VAL A 265 8.15 5.12 28.41
N ALA A 266 9.15 5.21 29.27
CA ALA A 266 8.98 5.65 30.64
C ALA A 266 8.27 7.02 30.69
N LYS A 267 7.26 7.13 31.55
CA LYS A 267 6.23 8.19 31.64
C LYS A 267 6.71 9.64 31.79
N GLU A 268 8.01 9.92 31.76
CA GLU A 268 8.55 11.24 32.10
C GLU A 268 8.49 12.24 30.93
N GLU A 269 8.33 11.80 29.68
CA GLU A 269 8.30 12.68 28.50
C GLU A 269 6.88 13.06 28.01
N GLU A 270 5.84 12.29 28.37
CA GLU A 270 4.45 12.51 27.92
C GLU A 270 3.78 13.76 28.55
N GLU A 271 4.13 14.10 29.79
CA GLU A 271 3.51 15.23 30.51
C GLU A 271 3.90 16.61 29.93
N GLU A 272 4.97 16.69 29.14
CA GLU A 272 5.41 17.95 28.51
C GLU A 272 4.69 18.20 27.17
N HIS A 273 4.30 17.15 26.46
CA HIS A 273 3.59 17.24 25.17
C HIS A 273 2.10 17.57 25.35
N GLN A 274 1.43 16.96 26.32
CA GLN A 274 0.00 17.14 26.57
C GLN A 274 -0.39 18.59 26.91
N ARG A 275 0.53 19.38 27.49
CA ARG A 275 0.29 20.81 27.76
C ARG A 275 0.22 21.70 26.52
N ARG A 276 0.62 21.21 25.34
CA ARG A 276 0.66 22.00 24.08
C ARG A 276 -0.58 21.81 23.21
N GLU A 277 -1.33 20.72 23.36
CA GLU A 277 -2.38 20.32 22.40
C GLU A 277 -3.80 20.77 22.76
N GLU A 278 -4.07 21.20 24.00
CA GLU A 278 -5.42 21.61 24.44
C GLU A 278 -5.93 22.94 23.84
N LYS A 279 -5.21 23.57 22.92
CA LYS A 279 -5.64 24.79 22.23
C LYS A 279 -5.86 24.52 20.76
N GLN A 280 -7.15 24.37 20.41
CA GLN A 280 -7.79 24.55 19.10
C GLN A 280 -8.31 23.24 18.51
N LEU A 281 -9.63 23.12 18.44
CA LEU A 281 -10.32 22.59 17.26
C LEU A 281 -11.83 22.84 17.38
N THR A 282 -12.39 23.49 16.36
CA THR A 282 -13.56 23.03 15.60
C THR A 282 -13.76 23.92 14.37
N ASN A 283 -13.74 23.36 13.16
CA ASN A 283 -14.83 23.47 12.17
C ASN A 283 -14.52 22.72 10.85
N GLN A 284 -15.56 22.11 10.29
CA GLN A 284 -15.62 21.37 9.01
C GLN A 284 -15.57 22.31 7.80
N PHE A 285 -14.89 21.92 6.72
CA PHE A 285 -15.14 22.39 5.34
C PHE A 285 -14.66 21.40 4.27
N ASP A 286 -15.25 21.54 3.08
CA ASP A 286 -15.08 20.73 1.87
C ASP A 286 -13.66 20.78 1.26
N GLN A 287 -13.24 19.71 0.57
CA GLN A 287 -11.84 19.41 0.22
C GLN A 287 -11.62 19.09 -1.27
N PHE A 288 -10.39 19.32 -1.74
CA PHE A 288 -9.83 18.85 -3.02
C PHE A 288 -8.68 17.85 -2.75
N MET A 289 -8.49 16.84 -3.60
CA MET A 289 -7.63 15.67 -3.34
C MET A 289 -6.45 15.55 -4.29
N LEU A 290 -5.28 15.22 -3.73
CA LEU A 290 -4.04 14.96 -4.47
C LEU A 290 -3.49 13.55 -4.17
N LYS A 291 -3.05 12.82 -5.20
CA LYS A 291 -2.25 11.59 -5.06
C LYS A 291 -0.81 11.84 -5.46
N LEU A 292 0.12 11.62 -4.53
CA LEU A 292 1.56 11.62 -4.80
C LEU A 292 2.10 10.18 -4.76
N ALA A 293 2.97 9.82 -5.70
CA ALA A 293 3.66 8.53 -5.72
C ALA A 293 5.17 8.69 -5.94
N ILE A 294 5.97 7.83 -5.31
CA ILE A 294 7.40 7.72 -5.57
C ILE A 294 7.59 6.64 -6.64
N ASN A 295 8.11 7.03 -7.80
CA ASN A 295 8.69 6.11 -8.78
C ASN A 295 10.19 6.32 -8.82
#